data_AF-A0A819LF67-F1
#
_entry.id   AF-A0A819LF67-F1
#
_cell.length_a   1.000
_cell.length_b   1.000
_cell.length_c   1.000
_cell.angle_alpha   90.00
_cell.angle_beta   90.00
_cell.angle_gamma   90.00
#
_symmetry.space_group_name_H-M   'P 1'
#
loop_
_entity.id
_entity.type
_entity.pdbx_description
1 polymer ?
#
loop_
_entity_poly.entity_id
_entity_poly.type
_entity_poly.pdbx_seq_one_letter_code
_entity_poly.pdbx_strand_id
1 'polypeptide(L)' 'ISVDDIKQLKLINIYTMQDLLGRFLIHDTPEDFYIFLLNTFHLNEKTATIITDLFHQWTKYNLDAVVHNTDIDTIKPIH' A
#
# COMPACT_ATOMS: atom_id res chain seq x y z
N ILE A 1 -9.20 4.95 -12.26
CA ILE A 1 -9.88 3.69 -11.86
C ILE A 1 -11.30 3.79 -12.38
N SER A 2 -11.76 2.83 -13.19
CA SER A 2 -13.11 2.85 -13.77
C SER A 2 -14.17 2.43 -12.74
N VAL A 3 -15.46 2.67 -13.04
CA VAL A 3 -16.56 2.22 -12.16
C VAL A 3 -16.62 0.69 -12.08
N ASP A 4 -16.25 -0.01 -13.15
CA ASP A 4 -16.23 -1.47 -13.16
C ASP A 4 -15.10 -2.03 -12.29
N ASP A 5 -13.94 -1.37 -12.27
CA ASP A 5 -12.84 -1.72 -11.35
C ASP A 5 -13.27 -1.54 -9.88
N ILE A 6 -14.02 -0.47 -9.57
CA ILE A 6 -14.55 -0.23 -8.21
C ILE A 6 -15.58 -1.30 -7.82
N LYS A 7 -16.42 -1.73 -8.76
CA LYS A 7 -17.39 -2.82 -8.51
C LYS A 7 -16.68 -4.15 -8.28
N GLN A 8 -15.63 -4.46 -9.04
CA GLN A 8 -14.80 -5.65 -8.82
C GLN A 8 -14.20 -5.67 -7.42
N LEU A 9 -13.63 -4.55 -6.96
CA LEU A 9 -13.11 -4.40 -5.59
C LEU A 9 -14.17 -4.70 -4.52
N LYS A 10 -15.41 -4.23 -4.69
CA LYS A 10 -16.49 -4.52 -3.74
C LYS A 10 -16.95 -5.98 -3.72
N LEU A 11 -16.83 -6.70 -4.85
CA LEU A 11 -17.22 -8.11 -4.96
C LEU A 11 -16.25 -9.07 -4.25
N ILE A 12 -15.03 -8.62 -3.99
CA ILE A 12 -13.93 -9.41 -3.39
C ILE A 12 -13.66 -9.01 -1.92
N ASN A 13 -14.69 -8.49 -1.24
CA ASN A 13 -14.65 -8.04 0.16
C ASN A 13 -13.60 -6.94 0.45
N ILE A 14 -13.26 -6.12 -0.54
CA ILE A 14 -12.54 -4.87 -0.31
C ILE A 14 -13.59 -3.77 -0.21
N TYR A 15 -13.94 -3.42 1.02
CA TYR A 15 -14.92 -2.38 1.30
C TYR A 15 -14.27 -1.02 1.53
N THR A 16 -13.00 -1.01 1.93
CA THR A 16 -12.26 0.20 2.24
C THR A 16 -10.87 0.19 1.62
N MET A 17 -10.31 1.39 1.44
CA MET A 17 -8.88 1.54 1.09
C MET A 17 -7.97 1.03 2.22
N GLN A 18 -8.44 1.00 3.47
CA GLN A 18 -7.69 0.47 4.61
C GLN A 18 -7.50 -1.04 4.51
N ASP A 19 -8.49 -1.79 4.04
CA ASP A 19 -8.36 -3.24 3.82
C ASP A 19 -7.27 -3.54 2.79
N LEU A 20 -7.25 -2.76 1.70
CA LEU A 20 -6.26 -2.85 0.64
C LEU A 20 -4.86 -2.48 1.12
N LEU A 21 -4.74 -1.41 1.91
CA LEU A 21 -3.47 -1.00 2.53
C LEU A 21 -2.97 -2.07 3.51
N GLY A 22 -3.84 -2.63 4.34
CA GLY A 22 -3.48 -3.72 5.25
C GLY A 22 -2.94 -4.93 4.50
N ARG A 23 -3.55 -5.27 3.36
CA ARG A 23 -3.04 -6.30 2.46
C ARG A 23 -1.70 -5.93 1.84
N PHE A 24 -1.48 -4.67 1.45
CA PHE A 24 -0.18 -4.22 0.96
C PHE A 24 0.93 -4.40 2.02
N LEU A 25 0.66 -4.01 3.27
CA LEU A 25 1.65 -4.03 4.36
C LEU A 25 2.07 -5.44 4.81
N ILE A 26 1.31 -6.49 4.46
CA ILE A 26 1.68 -7.88 4.78
C ILE A 26 2.47 -8.58 3.66
N HIS A 27 2.60 -7.95 2.47
CA HIS A 27 3.43 -8.47 1.40
C HIS A 27 4.86 -7.94 1.56
N ASP A 28 5.85 -8.79 1.27
CA ASP A 28 7.27 -8.44 1.41
C ASP A 28 7.69 -7.37 0.40
N THR A 29 7.11 -7.39 -0.80
CA THR A 29 7.42 -6.43 -1.87
C THR A 29 6.17 -5.87 -2.55
N PRO A 30 6.26 -4.69 -3.18
CA PRO A 30 5.19 -4.18 -4.05
C PRO A 30 4.86 -5.12 -5.20
N GLU A 31 5.84 -5.87 -5.69
CA GLU A 31 5.66 -6.82 -6.80
C GLU A 31 4.83 -8.04 -6.38
N ASP A 32 5.06 -8.57 -5.18
CA ASP A 32 4.23 -9.65 -4.63
C ASP A 32 2.78 -9.21 -4.46
N PHE A 33 2.56 -7.98 -3.98
CA PHE A 33 1.23 -7.41 -3.88
C PHE A 33 0.58 -7.21 -5.25
N TYR A 34 1.32 -6.72 -6.24
CA TYR A 34 0.84 -6.58 -7.61
C TYR A 34 0.39 -7.92 -8.19
N ILE A 35 1.20 -8.98 -8.04
CA ILE A 35 0.87 -10.34 -8.48
C ILE A 35 -0.39 -10.84 -7.77
N PHE A 36 -0.52 -10.56 -6.47
CA PHE A 36 -1.70 -10.91 -5.69
C PHE A 36 -2.98 -10.22 -6.22
N LEU A 37 -2.92 -8.94 -6.58
CA LEU A 37 -4.04 -8.20 -7.16
C LEU A 37 -4.50 -8.79 -8.50
N LEU A 38 -3.56 -9.27 -9.33
CA LEU A 38 -3.89 -9.93 -10.59
C LEU A 38 -4.48 -11.33 -10.39
N ASN A 39 -3.85 -12.13 -9.53
CA ASN A 39 -4.17 -13.56 -9.43
C ASN A 39 -5.35 -13.85 -8.52
N THR A 40 -5.52 -13.11 -7.43
CA THR A 40 -6.58 -13.35 -6.44
C THR A 40 -7.81 -12.52 -6.72
N PHE A 41 -7.60 -11.30 -7.18
CA PHE A 41 -8.67 -10.33 -7.39
C PHE A 41 -9.01 -10.08 -8.84
N HIS A 42 -8.25 -10.68 -9.77
CA HIS A 42 -8.49 -10.60 -11.21
C HIS A 42 -8.63 -9.16 -11.72
N LEU A 43 -7.92 -8.23 -11.07
CA LEU A 43 -7.84 -6.86 -11.54
C LEU A 43 -7.07 -6.81 -12.86
N ASN A 44 -7.41 -5.85 -13.71
CA ASN A 44 -6.56 -5.56 -14.87
C ASN A 44 -5.23 -4.95 -14.43
N GLU A 45 -4.19 -5.16 -15.25
CA GLU A 45 -2.83 -4.67 -15.01
C GLU A 45 -2.81 -3.18 -14.66
N LYS A 46 -3.53 -2.35 -15.43
CA LYS A 46 -3.60 -0.91 -15.19
C LYS A 46 -4.06 -0.56 -13.78
N THR A 47 -5.11 -1.22 -13.29
CA THR A 47 -5.66 -0.96 -11.96
C THR A 47 -4.73 -1.49 -10.88
N ALA A 48 -4.17 -2.70 -11.07
CA ALA A 48 -3.21 -3.27 -10.15
C ALA A 48 -1.95 -2.40 -10.00
N THR A 49 -1.41 -1.87 -11.11
CA THR A 49 -0.28 -0.94 -11.10
C THR A 49 -0.62 0.33 -10.34
N ILE A 50 -1.74 0.98 -10.63
CA ILE A 50 -2.14 2.23 -9.95
C ILE A 50 -2.25 2.04 -8.44
N ILE A 51 -2.86 0.95 -7.99
CA ILE A 51 -3.05 0.66 -6.57
C ILE A 51 -1.70 0.36 -5.90
N THR A 52 -0.86 -0.46 -6.55
CA THR A 52 0.47 -0.82 -6.04
C THR A 52 1.36 0.42 -5.90
N ASP A 53 1.42 1.25 -6.94
CA ASP A 53 2.22 2.48 -6.94
C ASP A 53 1.75 3.48 -5.88
N LEU A 54 0.44 3.63 -5.71
CA LEU A 54 -0.15 4.49 -4.70
C LEU A 54 0.30 4.08 -3.30
N PHE A 55 0.20 2.80 -2.97
CA PHE A 55 0.59 2.33 -1.63
C PHE A 55 2.09 2.31 -1.43
N HIS A 56 2.87 1.95 -2.45
CA HIS A 56 4.34 2.02 -2.36
C HIS A 56 4.83 3.44 -2.10
N GLN A 57 4.26 4.44 -2.80
CA GLN A 57 4.58 5.86 -2.54
C GLN A 57 4.11 6.30 -1.16
N TRP A 58 2.91 5.89 -0.76
CA TRP A 58 2.38 6.23 0.57
C TRP A 58 3.25 5.64 1.69
N THR A 59 3.66 4.38 1.61
CA THR A 59 4.53 3.76 2.62
C THR A 59 5.91 4.39 2.63
N LYS A 60 6.49 4.68 1.47
CA LYS A 60 7.77 5.40 1.39
C LYS A 60 7.70 6.78 2.04
N TYR A 61 6.60 7.51 1.83
CA TYR A 61 6.44 8.83 2.44
C TYR A 61 6.17 8.77 3.95
N ASN A 62 5.37 7.81 4.42
CA ASN A 62 4.87 7.81 5.81
C ASN A 62 5.67 6.90 6.74
N LEU A 63 6.27 5.82 6.25
CA LEU A 63 7.02 4.86 7.09
C LEU A 63 8.51 5.18 7.05
N ASP A 64 9.11 5.41 5.87
CA ASP A 64 10.54 5.74 5.81
C ASP A 64 10.84 7.12 6.42
N ALA A 65 9.91 8.07 6.33
CA ALA A 65 10.04 9.37 7.01
C ALA A 65 9.93 9.25 8.54
N VAL A 66 9.25 8.21 9.07
CA VAL A 66 9.19 7.95 10.51
C VAL A 66 10.52 7.38 11.00
N VAL A 67 11.17 6.51 10.23
CA VAL A 67 12.52 5.99 10.56
C VAL A 67 13.53 7.14 10.67
N HIS A 68 13.47 8.12 9.76
CA HIS A 68 14.35 9.30 9.81
C HIS A 68 14.06 10.27 10.96
N ASN A 69 12.84 10.32 11.50
CA ASN A 69 12.51 11.18 12.64
C ASN A 69 12.87 10.53 13.99
N THR A 70 12.90 9.20 14.09
CA THR A 70 13.36 8.50 15.30
C THR A 70 14.86 8.64 15.58
N ASP A 71 15.67 9.01 14.57
CA ASP A 71 17.10 9.30 14.77
C ASP A 71 17.35 10.68 15.41
N ILE A 72 16.37 11.60 15.40
CA ILE A 72 16.51 12.97 15.90
C ILE A 72 16.30 13.06 17.43
N ASP A 73 15.69 12.05 18.06
CA ASP A 73 15.49 12.01 19.52
C ASP A 73 16.70 11.52 20.33
N THR A 74 17.89 11.41 19.72
CA THR A 74 19.15 11.10 20.43
C THR A 74 20.01 12.32 20.75
N ILE A 75 19.48 13.55 20.63
CA ILE A 75 20.18 14.75 21.11
C ILE A 75 20.22 14.72 22.65
N LYS A 76 21.41 14.38 23.16
CA LYS A 76 21.81 14.31 24.56
C LYS A 76 21.27 15.46 25.43
N PRO A 77 20.98 15.22 26.72
CA PRO A 77 20.62 16.28 27.64
C PRO A 77 21.81 17.26 27.77
N ILE A 78 21.51 18.54 27.59
CA ILE A 78 22.44 19.64 27.86
C ILE A 78 22.57 19.72 29.39
N HIS A 79 23.75 19.36 29.91
CA HIS A 79 24.19 19.71 31.27
C HIS A 79 24.72 21.14 31.30
#